data_AF-A0A0D7PLQ2-F1
#
_entry.id   AF-A0A0D7PLQ2-F1
#
_cell.length_a   1.000
_cell.length_b   1.000
_cell.length_c   1.000
_cell.angle_alpha   90.00
_cell.angle_beta   90.00
_cell.angle_gamma   90.00
#
_symmetry.space_group_name_H-M   'P 1'
#
loop_
_entity.id
_entity.type
_entity.pdbx_description
1 polymer ?
#
loop_
_entity_poly.entity_id
_entity_poly.type
_entity_poly.pdbx_seq_one_letter_code
_entity_poly.pdbx_strand_id
1 'polypeptide(L)'
;MAICAIVIAVLGFAPSGLDPTARRGPLTPLVATHAATSIAWLALFFVQTALAARRQIDLHRRLGAVTMLLAPVMIISGYMVAIAMARRGFDLSGDLGIDADPLLGLVNPLGDLATFGILVAGGYWYRQRRDVHKRLMLLAIVGGLMLAPLAHLIGHSPLPRETAPIILIPIALFLFASAAYDRVSLGRIHPVSLWGATVILIWDLLRNVAIGPSAAWHQFAQWLIS
;
A
#
# COMPACT_ATOMS: atom_id res chain seq x y z
N MET A 1 -2.86 -11.98 -8.08
CA MET A 1 -2.48 -10.66 -7.54
C MET A 1 -3.65 -9.90 -6.94
N ALA A 2 -4.67 -9.47 -7.70
CA ALA A 2 -5.81 -8.73 -7.13
C ALA A 2 -6.50 -9.46 -5.96
N ILE A 3 -6.83 -10.76 -6.16
CA ILE A 3 -7.43 -11.60 -5.11
C ILE A 3 -6.49 -11.71 -3.90
N CYS A 4 -5.20 -11.98 -4.12
CA CYS A 4 -4.20 -12.07 -3.05
C CYS A 4 -4.15 -10.78 -2.23
N ALA A 5 -4.12 -9.61 -2.90
CA ALA A 5 -4.12 -8.31 -2.26
C ALA A 5 -5.38 -8.08 -1.40
N ILE A 6 -6.56 -8.45 -1.91
CA ILE A 6 -7.82 -8.39 -1.16
C ILE A 6 -7.78 -9.31 0.06
N VAL A 7 -7.35 -10.56 -0.11
CA VAL A 7 -7.27 -11.53 0.99
C VAL A 7 -6.32 -11.03 2.07
N ILE A 8 -5.12 -10.57 1.70
CA ILE A 8 -4.15 -10.00 2.64
C ILE A 8 -4.74 -8.78 3.36
N ALA A 9 -5.39 -7.87 2.64
CA ALA A 9 -6.03 -6.69 3.24
C ALA A 9 -7.14 -7.06 4.22
N VAL A 10 -8.00 -8.03 3.87
CA VAL A 10 -9.06 -8.52 4.77
C VAL A 10 -8.44 -9.17 6.00
N LEU A 11 -7.49 -10.09 5.85
CA LEU A 11 -6.90 -10.79 6.98
C LEU A 11 -6.08 -9.84 7.88
N GLY A 12 -5.42 -8.83 7.31
CA GLY A 12 -4.66 -7.84 8.05
C GLY A 12 -5.54 -6.85 8.82
N PHE A 13 -6.67 -6.43 8.28
CA PHE A 13 -7.49 -5.35 8.88
C PHE A 13 -8.81 -5.81 9.50
N ALA A 14 -9.33 -6.99 9.18
CA ALA A 14 -10.62 -7.45 9.72
C ALA A 14 -10.66 -7.53 11.25
N PRO A 15 -9.62 -7.98 11.98
CA PRO A 15 -9.67 -8.06 13.44
C PRO A 15 -9.96 -6.68 14.07
N SER A 16 -9.15 -5.66 13.76
CA SER A 16 -9.37 -4.30 14.25
C SER A 16 -10.57 -3.61 13.58
N GLY A 17 -10.97 -4.01 12.38
CA GLY A 17 -12.16 -3.50 11.70
C GLY A 17 -13.48 -3.95 12.33
N LEU A 18 -13.53 -5.18 12.84
CA LEU A 18 -14.76 -5.84 13.32
C LEU A 18 -14.86 -5.89 14.85
N ASP A 19 -13.73 -6.00 15.55
CA ASP A 19 -13.68 -6.16 17.00
C ASP A 19 -13.16 -4.88 17.67
N PRO A 20 -14.00 -4.15 18.43
CA PRO A 20 -13.55 -2.99 19.20
C PRO A 20 -12.47 -3.30 20.24
N THR A 21 -12.42 -4.54 20.77
CA THR A 21 -11.44 -4.94 21.79
C THR A 21 -10.05 -5.13 21.20
N ALA A 22 -9.96 -5.36 19.88
CA ALA A 22 -8.72 -5.41 19.11
C ALA A 22 -8.20 -4.01 18.71
N ARG A 23 -8.72 -2.93 19.31
CA ARG A 23 -8.31 -1.54 19.01
C ARG A 23 -7.71 -0.86 20.22
N ARG A 24 -6.73 0.01 19.97
CA ARG A 24 -6.18 0.95 20.96
C ARG A 24 -6.95 2.28 21.03
N GLY A 25 -7.97 2.46 20.20
CA GLY A 25 -8.78 3.68 20.18
C GLY A 25 -10.07 3.56 19.37
N PRO A 26 -10.90 4.61 19.35
CA PRO A 26 -12.17 4.58 18.62
C PRO A 26 -11.96 4.61 17.10
N LEU A 27 -12.83 3.90 16.38
CA LEU A 27 -12.94 3.99 14.93
C LEU A 27 -13.60 5.33 14.56
N THR A 28 -12.80 6.27 14.08
CA THR A 28 -13.29 7.60 13.68
C THR A 28 -13.91 7.57 12.29
N PRO A 29 -14.79 8.53 11.94
CA PRO A 29 -15.30 8.68 10.58
C PRO A 29 -14.18 8.82 9.53
N LEU A 30 -13.06 9.45 9.89
CA LEU A 30 -11.89 9.58 9.04
C LEU A 30 -11.29 8.20 8.69
N VAL A 31 -11.03 7.37 9.70
CA VAL A 31 -10.49 6.02 9.49
C VAL A 31 -11.49 5.15 8.72
N ALA A 32 -12.79 5.23 9.06
CA ALA A 32 -13.84 4.52 8.33
C ALA A 32 -13.91 4.94 6.85
N THR A 33 -13.76 6.23 6.55
CA THR A 33 -13.75 6.75 5.18
C THR A 33 -12.52 6.26 4.41
N HIS A 34 -11.34 6.29 5.03
CA HIS A 34 -10.13 5.75 4.42
C HIS A 34 -10.24 4.25 4.16
N ALA A 35 -10.74 3.48 5.14
CA ALA A 35 -10.98 2.04 5.00
C ALA A 35 -11.97 1.73 3.86
N ALA A 36 -13.12 2.43 3.82
CA ALA A 36 -14.10 2.29 2.74
C ALA A 36 -13.50 2.62 1.36
N THR A 37 -12.68 3.67 1.30
CA THR A 37 -11.97 4.07 0.08
C THR A 37 -10.98 2.99 -0.37
N SER A 38 -10.24 2.39 0.56
CA SER A 38 -9.32 1.26 0.31
C SER A 38 -10.03 0.02 -0.20
N ILE A 39 -11.16 -0.35 0.43
CA ILE A 39 -11.99 -1.46 -0.01
C ILE A 39 -12.53 -1.21 -1.43
N ALA A 40 -13.08 -0.02 -1.68
CA ALA A 40 -13.59 0.36 -2.98
C ALA A 40 -12.49 0.31 -4.06
N TRP A 41 -11.28 0.80 -3.75
CA TRP A 41 -10.16 0.77 -4.66
C TRP A 41 -9.75 -0.66 -5.03
N LEU A 42 -9.60 -1.55 -4.04
CA LEU A 42 -9.22 -2.95 -4.28
C LEU A 42 -10.31 -3.71 -5.04
N ALA A 43 -11.59 -3.49 -4.71
CA ALA A 43 -12.72 -4.07 -5.42
C ALA A 43 -12.76 -3.60 -6.88
N LEU A 44 -12.60 -2.29 -7.13
CA LEU A 44 -12.54 -1.74 -8.47
C LEU A 44 -11.31 -2.25 -9.23
N PHE A 45 -10.14 -2.36 -8.59
CA PHE A 45 -8.97 -2.96 -9.22
C PHE A 45 -9.24 -4.40 -9.68
N PHE A 46 -9.88 -5.22 -8.84
CA PHE A 46 -10.32 -6.56 -9.24
C PHE A 46 -11.28 -6.52 -10.45
N VAL A 47 -12.32 -5.67 -10.39
CA VAL A 47 -13.27 -5.49 -11.50
C VAL A 47 -12.53 -5.06 -12.78
N GLN A 48 -11.61 -4.12 -12.72
CA GLN A 48 -10.81 -3.66 -13.86
C GLN A 48 -10.00 -4.80 -14.48
N THR A 49 -9.38 -5.65 -13.66
CA THR A 49 -8.65 -6.83 -14.15
C THR A 49 -9.58 -7.87 -14.79
N ALA A 50 -10.78 -8.07 -14.23
CA ALA A 50 -11.78 -8.99 -14.78
C ALA A 50 -12.35 -8.49 -16.12
N LEU A 51 -12.65 -7.19 -16.24
CA LEU A 51 -13.09 -6.57 -17.49
C LEU A 51 -12.03 -6.71 -18.58
N ALA A 52 -10.77 -6.45 -18.25
CA ALA A 52 -9.65 -6.63 -19.17
C ALA A 52 -9.49 -8.10 -19.62
N ALA A 53 -9.60 -9.05 -18.70
CA ALA A 53 -9.52 -10.49 -19.00
C ALA A 53 -10.67 -10.95 -19.90
N ARG A 54 -11.88 -10.42 -19.70
CA ARG A 54 -13.07 -10.69 -20.53
C ARG A 54 -13.11 -9.87 -21.83
N ARG A 55 -12.04 -9.11 -22.14
CA ARG A 55 -11.94 -8.22 -23.31
C ARG A 55 -13.03 -7.14 -23.39
N GLN A 56 -13.66 -6.79 -22.27
CA GLN A 56 -14.63 -5.70 -22.16
C GLN A 56 -13.93 -4.35 -21.99
N ILE A 57 -13.11 -3.97 -22.99
CA ILE A 57 -12.19 -2.84 -22.89
C ILE A 57 -12.91 -1.48 -22.82
N ASP A 58 -14.06 -1.34 -23.45
CA ASP A 58 -14.83 -0.09 -23.39
C ASP A 58 -15.34 0.19 -21.97
N LEU A 59 -15.84 -0.85 -21.29
CA LEU A 59 -16.27 -0.73 -19.90
C LEU A 59 -15.08 -0.50 -18.96
N HIS A 60 -13.96 -1.19 -19.19
CA HIS A 60 -12.70 -0.95 -18.47
C HIS A 60 -12.28 0.53 -18.56
N ARG A 61 -12.33 1.13 -19.75
CA ARG A 61 -11.95 2.54 -19.95
C ARG A 61 -12.92 3.51 -19.28
N ARG A 62 -14.24 3.30 -19.44
CA ARG A 62 -15.27 4.17 -18.83
C ARG A 62 -15.21 4.10 -17.30
N LEU A 63 -15.24 2.89 -16.75
CA LEU A 63 -15.17 2.70 -15.30
C LEU A 63 -13.81 3.16 -14.75
N GLY A 64 -12.72 2.89 -15.46
CA GLY A 64 -11.37 3.27 -15.05
C GLY A 64 -11.19 4.78 -14.94
N ALA A 65 -11.76 5.55 -15.87
CA ALA A 65 -11.76 7.01 -15.79
C ALA A 65 -12.47 7.52 -14.53
N VAL A 66 -13.61 6.92 -14.18
CA VAL A 66 -14.34 7.26 -12.93
C VAL A 66 -13.56 6.80 -11.69
N THR A 67 -12.95 5.62 -11.72
CA THR A 67 -12.12 5.10 -10.63
C THR A 67 -10.97 6.03 -10.27
N MET A 68 -10.42 6.80 -11.23
CA MET A 68 -9.35 7.77 -10.94
C MET A 68 -9.77 8.88 -9.97
N LEU A 69 -11.06 9.19 -9.86
CA LEU A 69 -11.57 10.16 -8.89
C LEU A 69 -11.39 9.68 -7.44
N LEU A 70 -11.22 8.37 -7.24
CA LEU A 70 -10.99 7.78 -5.92
C LEU A 70 -9.53 7.96 -5.45
N ALA A 71 -8.59 8.23 -6.37
CA ALA A 71 -7.16 8.34 -6.01
C ALA A 71 -6.88 9.57 -5.12
N PRO A 72 -7.39 10.79 -5.42
CA PRO A 72 -7.27 11.91 -4.50
C PRO A 72 -7.87 11.63 -3.13
N VAL A 73 -9.03 10.97 -3.07
CA VAL A 73 -9.69 10.62 -1.81
C VAL A 73 -8.82 9.65 -0.99
N MET A 74 -8.26 8.62 -1.64
CA MET A 74 -7.33 7.68 -1.02
C MET A 74 -6.11 8.41 -0.43
N ILE A 75 -5.48 9.27 -1.24
CA ILE A 75 -4.24 9.96 -0.87
C ILE A 75 -4.48 10.94 0.27
N ILE A 76 -5.48 11.80 0.15
CA ILE A 76 -5.80 12.81 1.16
C ILE A 76 -6.22 12.14 2.48
N SER A 77 -7.18 11.19 2.42
CA SER A 77 -7.63 10.49 3.63
C SER A 77 -6.51 9.67 4.26
N GLY A 78 -5.65 9.03 3.47
CA GLY A 78 -4.50 8.28 3.96
C GLY A 78 -3.51 9.16 4.70
N TYR A 79 -3.18 10.33 4.14
CA TYR A 79 -2.30 11.30 4.80
C TYR A 79 -2.88 11.76 6.14
N MET A 80 -4.17 12.10 6.15
CA MET A 80 -4.86 12.51 7.37
C MET A 80 -4.90 11.39 8.43
N VAL A 81 -5.15 10.14 8.02
CA VAL A 81 -5.13 8.98 8.93
C VAL A 81 -3.73 8.76 9.50
N ALA A 82 -2.69 8.79 8.66
CA ALA A 82 -1.31 8.61 9.09
C ALA A 82 -0.88 9.65 10.13
N ILE A 83 -1.16 10.94 9.87
CA ILE A 83 -0.87 12.04 10.80
C ILE A 83 -1.68 11.87 12.10
N ALA A 84 -2.97 11.51 12.00
CA ALA A 84 -3.82 11.31 13.18
C ALA A 84 -3.36 10.13 14.05
N MET A 85 -2.82 9.07 13.45
CA MET A 85 -2.24 7.93 14.18
C MET A 85 -0.92 8.32 14.84
N ALA A 86 -0.03 9.02 14.14
CA ALA A 86 1.22 9.51 14.71
C ALA A 86 0.98 10.48 15.89
N ARG A 87 -0.02 11.36 15.79
CA ARG A 87 -0.47 12.23 16.91
C ARG A 87 -0.92 11.46 18.15
N ARG A 88 -1.51 10.28 17.97
CA ARG A 88 -1.94 9.41 19.08
C ARG A 88 -0.78 8.63 19.69
N GLY A 89 0.32 8.49 18.95
CA GLY A 89 1.48 7.70 19.32
C GLY A 89 1.31 6.19 19.09
N PHE A 90 0.20 5.76 18.50
CA PHE A 90 -0.08 4.36 18.21
C PHE A 90 -0.97 4.20 16.98
N ASP A 91 -0.84 3.07 16.31
CA ASP A 91 -1.76 2.63 15.28
C ASP A 91 -3.08 2.09 15.90
N LEU A 92 -4.14 2.00 15.10
CA LEU A 92 -5.48 1.71 15.61
C LEU A 92 -5.59 0.29 16.15
N SER A 93 -4.95 -0.70 15.52
CA SER A 93 -5.07 -2.10 15.93
C SER A 93 -4.11 -2.43 17.07
N GLY A 94 -2.91 -1.84 17.08
CA GLY A 94 -1.89 -2.16 18.07
C GLY A 94 -1.32 -3.57 17.94
N ASP A 95 -1.65 -4.28 16.85
CA ASP A 95 -1.26 -5.65 16.58
C ASP A 95 0.25 -5.80 16.34
N LEU A 96 0.89 -4.74 15.83
CA LEU A 96 2.32 -4.69 15.60
C LEU A 96 3.07 -4.90 16.93
N GLY A 97 2.49 -4.44 18.05
CA GLY A 97 3.09 -4.61 19.39
C GLY A 97 4.47 -3.97 19.52
N ILE A 98 4.80 -3.06 18.60
CA ILE A 98 6.04 -2.29 18.63
C ILE A 98 5.68 -0.95 19.26
N ASP A 99 6.27 -0.62 20.40
CA ASP A 99 6.38 0.76 20.88
C ASP A 99 7.43 1.49 20.04
N ALA A 100 7.25 1.45 18.72
CA ALA A 100 8.11 2.10 17.75
C ALA A 100 7.89 3.61 17.83
N ASP A 101 8.95 4.37 17.63
CA ASP A 101 8.88 5.82 17.50
C ASP A 101 7.82 6.17 16.41
N PRO A 102 6.69 6.78 16.79
CA PRO A 102 5.62 7.12 15.86
C PRO A 102 6.09 8.08 14.76
N LEU A 103 7.11 8.91 15.05
CA LEU A 103 7.69 9.85 14.11
C LEU A 103 8.50 9.11 13.05
N LEU A 104 9.33 8.15 13.44
CA LEU A 104 10.04 7.27 12.51
C LEU A 104 9.02 6.53 11.65
N GLY A 105 8.03 5.89 12.28
CA GLY A 105 7.02 5.09 11.60
C GLY A 105 6.20 5.86 10.56
N LEU A 106 5.97 7.17 10.78
CA LEU A 106 5.22 8.03 9.87
C LEU A 106 5.83 8.10 8.45
N VAL A 107 7.14 7.85 8.28
CA VAL A 107 7.79 7.87 6.96
C VAL A 107 7.19 6.86 5.98
N ASN A 108 6.69 5.74 6.51
CA ASN A 108 6.17 4.63 5.73
C ASN A 108 4.82 4.96 5.07
N PRO A 109 3.73 5.25 5.82
CA PRO A 109 2.46 5.57 5.19
C PRO A 109 2.55 6.82 4.31
N LEU A 110 3.37 7.83 4.67
CA LEU A 110 3.55 9.01 3.83
C LEU A 110 4.21 8.66 2.48
N GLY A 111 5.30 7.91 2.50
CA GLY A 111 5.98 7.50 1.27
C GLY A 111 5.21 6.47 0.44
N ASP A 112 4.36 5.65 1.06
CA ASP A 112 3.54 4.64 0.39
C ASP A 112 2.44 5.33 -0.43
N LEU A 113 1.79 6.35 0.15
CA LEU A 113 0.79 7.17 -0.54
C LEU A 113 1.40 7.98 -1.68
N ALA A 114 2.63 8.50 -1.50
CA ALA A 114 3.37 9.13 -2.58
C ALA A 114 3.68 8.14 -3.71
N THR A 115 4.15 6.94 -3.37
CA THR A 115 4.44 5.85 -4.31
C THR A 115 3.19 5.44 -5.08
N PHE A 116 2.09 5.22 -4.37
CA PHE A 116 0.77 4.95 -4.94
C PHE A 116 0.35 6.04 -5.92
N GLY A 117 0.38 7.31 -5.50
CA GLY A 117 -0.03 8.44 -6.34
C GLY A 117 0.79 8.56 -7.63
N ILE A 118 2.13 8.46 -7.52
CA ILE A 118 3.04 8.53 -8.67
C ILE A 118 2.78 7.38 -9.64
N LEU A 119 2.63 6.15 -9.14
CA LEU A 119 2.42 4.98 -9.99
C LEU A 119 1.02 4.94 -10.61
N VAL A 120 -0.02 5.38 -9.90
CA VAL A 120 -1.38 5.53 -10.46
C VAL A 120 -1.40 6.61 -11.53
N ALA A 121 -0.80 7.77 -11.26
CA ALA A 121 -0.70 8.85 -12.25
C ALA A 121 0.07 8.40 -13.49
N GLY A 122 1.21 7.72 -13.32
CA GLY A 122 1.97 7.12 -14.40
C GLY A 122 1.17 6.06 -15.15
N GLY A 123 0.47 5.18 -14.45
CA GLY A 123 -0.41 4.15 -15.03
C GLY A 123 -1.50 4.78 -15.90
N TYR A 124 -2.13 5.86 -15.43
CA TYR A 124 -3.14 6.58 -16.19
C TYR A 124 -2.53 7.35 -17.38
N TRP A 125 -1.36 7.96 -17.21
CA TRP A 125 -0.65 8.66 -18.29
C TRP A 125 -0.29 7.69 -19.44
N TYR A 126 0.29 6.55 -19.10
CA TYR A 126 0.68 5.51 -20.06
C TYR A 126 -0.46 4.55 -20.43
N ARG A 127 -1.73 4.91 -20.23
CA ARG A 127 -2.91 4.05 -20.53
C ARG A 127 -2.99 3.53 -21.97
N GLN A 128 -2.36 4.22 -22.93
CA GLN A 128 -2.30 3.77 -24.33
C GLN A 128 -1.25 2.65 -24.55
N ARG A 129 -0.27 2.52 -23.65
CA ARG A 129 0.76 1.47 -23.65
C ARG A 129 0.37 0.38 -22.65
N ARG A 130 -0.40 -0.62 -23.12
CA ARG A 130 -1.05 -1.64 -22.28
C ARG A 130 -0.08 -2.42 -21.39
N ASP A 131 1.12 -2.68 -21.90
CA ASP A 131 2.23 -3.34 -21.20
C ASP A 131 2.76 -2.52 -20.03
N VAL A 132 2.94 -1.21 -20.22
CA VAL A 132 3.37 -0.28 -19.17
C VAL A 132 2.24 -0.03 -18.16
N HIS A 133 1.04 0.31 -18.66
CA HIS A 133 -0.13 0.63 -17.84
C HIS A 133 -0.42 -0.45 -16.78
N LYS A 134 -0.56 -1.71 -17.21
CA LYS A 134 -0.94 -2.80 -16.30
C LYS A 134 0.09 -3.04 -15.20
N ARG A 135 1.37 -2.79 -15.50
CA ARG A 135 2.49 -2.98 -14.57
C ARG A 135 2.57 -1.87 -13.55
N LEU A 136 2.41 -0.62 -13.98
CA LEU A 136 2.34 0.52 -13.07
C LEU A 136 1.14 0.41 -12.12
N MET A 137 -0.03 0.04 -12.64
CA MET A 137 -1.22 -0.18 -11.79
C MET A 137 -1.01 -1.33 -10.79
N LEU A 138 -0.37 -2.43 -11.20
CA LEU A 138 -0.05 -3.53 -10.29
C LEU A 138 0.96 -3.10 -9.21
N LEU A 139 2.03 -2.41 -9.60
CA LEU A 139 3.03 -1.89 -8.68
C LEU A 139 2.45 -0.84 -7.72
N ALA A 140 1.47 -0.04 -8.16
CA ALA A 140 0.76 0.89 -7.29
C ALA A 140 0.03 0.17 -6.15
N ILE A 141 -0.61 -0.97 -6.43
CA ILE A 141 -1.23 -1.80 -5.40
C ILE A 141 -0.15 -2.39 -4.48
N VAL A 142 0.83 -3.09 -5.06
CA VAL A 142 1.81 -3.84 -4.28
C VAL A 142 2.72 -2.94 -3.47
N GLY A 143 3.32 -1.93 -4.11
CA GLY A 143 4.27 -1.03 -3.47
C GLY A 143 3.65 0.14 -2.73
N GLY A 144 2.39 0.49 -3.03
CA GLY A 144 1.73 1.64 -2.43
C GLY A 144 0.65 1.32 -1.42
N LEU A 145 0.05 0.13 -1.44
CA LEU A 145 -1.09 -0.22 -0.57
C LEU A 145 -0.91 -1.51 0.23
N MET A 146 0.03 -2.39 -0.13
CA MET A 146 0.13 -3.71 0.50
C MET A 146 1.06 -3.78 1.70
N LEU A 147 1.89 -2.77 1.93
CA LEU A 147 2.80 -2.75 3.07
C LEU A 147 2.04 -2.79 4.41
N ALA A 148 1.10 -1.87 4.61
CA ALA A 148 0.29 -1.79 5.82
C ALA A 148 -0.49 -3.09 6.12
N PRO A 149 -1.31 -3.67 5.21
CA PRO A 149 -2.03 -4.91 5.51
C PRO A 149 -1.10 -6.11 5.72
N LEU A 150 0.06 -6.18 5.07
CA LEU A 150 1.06 -7.20 5.36
C LEU A 150 1.63 -7.06 6.77
N ALA A 151 1.97 -5.83 7.16
CA ALA A 151 2.47 -5.55 8.51
C ALA A 151 1.46 -5.97 9.57
N HIS A 152 0.19 -5.58 9.42
CA HIS A 152 -0.87 -5.99 10.33
C HIS A 152 -1.10 -7.51 10.31
N LEU A 153 -1.14 -8.16 9.14
CA LEU A 153 -1.27 -9.62 9.05
C LEU A 153 -0.17 -10.35 9.84
N ILE A 154 1.08 -9.86 9.75
CA ILE A 154 2.21 -10.39 10.51
C ILE A 154 2.06 -10.06 12.01
N GLY A 155 1.57 -8.86 12.35
CA GLY A 155 1.27 -8.45 13.72
C GLY A 155 0.30 -9.39 14.44
N HIS A 156 -0.71 -9.90 13.73
CA HIS A 156 -1.64 -10.89 14.29
C HIS A 156 -1.05 -12.30 14.47
N SER A 157 0.14 -12.58 13.91
CA SER A 157 0.75 -13.90 13.96
C SER A 157 1.55 -14.11 15.27
N PRO A 158 1.68 -15.36 15.75
CA PRO A 158 2.52 -15.70 16.90
C PRO A 158 4.02 -15.73 16.57
N LEU A 159 4.42 -15.34 15.37
CA LEU A 159 5.83 -15.35 14.95
C LEU A 159 6.62 -14.29 15.73
N PRO A 160 7.91 -14.54 16.05
CA PRO A 160 8.76 -13.58 16.74
C PRO A 160 8.83 -12.25 15.98
N ARG A 161 8.23 -11.20 16.55
CA ARG A 161 8.11 -9.87 15.92
C ARG A 161 9.41 -9.07 15.91
N GLU A 162 10.43 -9.57 16.62
CA GLU A 162 11.70 -8.88 16.88
C GLU A 162 12.67 -8.86 15.68
N THR A 163 12.27 -9.39 14.53
CA THR A 163 13.16 -9.45 13.35
C THR A 163 12.57 -8.68 12.16
N ALA A 164 13.10 -7.49 11.90
CA ALA A 164 12.84 -6.69 10.69
C ALA A 164 12.85 -7.48 9.35
N PRO A 165 13.66 -8.56 9.17
CA PRO A 165 13.60 -9.43 7.99
C PRO A 165 12.22 -10.04 7.66
N ILE A 166 11.34 -10.26 8.65
CA ILE A 166 10.06 -10.98 8.43
C ILE A 166 9.10 -10.19 7.54
N ILE A 167 9.15 -8.86 7.58
CA ILE A 167 8.28 -8.00 6.76
C ILE A 167 8.89 -7.81 5.36
N LEU A 168 10.21 -7.67 5.26
CA LEU A 168 10.91 -7.39 4.01
C LEU A 168 10.78 -8.51 2.97
N ILE A 169 10.85 -9.78 3.40
CA ILE A 169 10.79 -10.94 2.50
C ILE A 169 9.44 -11.03 1.77
N PRO A 170 8.27 -11.03 2.44
CA PRO A 170 6.97 -11.01 1.78
C PRO A 170 6.80 -9.85 0.81
N ILE A 171 7.24 -8.63 1.17
CA ILE A 171 7.13 -7.46 0.30
C ILE A 171 7.98 -7.62 -0.94
N ALA A 172 9.24 -8.05 -0.79
CA ALA A 172 10.12 -8.28 -1.93
C ALA A 172 9.51 -9.35 -2.86
N LEU A 173 9.03 -10.46 -2.32
CA LEU A 173 8.35 -11.49 -3.11
C LEU A 173 7.13 -10.92 -3.86
N PHE A 174 6.34 -10.08 -3.21
CA PHE A 174 5.14 -9.51 -3.82
C PHE A 174 5.48 -8.47 -4.90
N LEU A 175 6.49 -7.62 -4.67
CA LEU A 175 7.00 -6.63 -5.64
C LEU A 175 7.56 -7.31 -6.89
N PHE A 176 8.41 -8.33 -6.70
CA PHE A 176 9.05 -9.03 -7.81
C PHE A 176 8.17 -10.11 -8.46
N ALA A 177 6.97 -10.39 -7.93
CA ALA A 177 6.03 -11.35 -8.52
C ALA A 177 5.71 -11.04 -10.00
N SER A 178 5.60 -9.75 -10.37
CA SER A 178 5.38 -9.34 -11.76
C SER A 178 6.60 -9.65 -12.65
N ALA A 179 7.82 -9.45 -12.14
CA ALA A 179 9.05 -9.74 -12.88
C ALA A 179 9.27 -11.26 -13.03
N ALA A 180 8.97 -12.03 -11.99
CA ALA A 180 9.00 -13.49 -12.03
C ALA A 180 7.98 -14.02 -13.05
N TYR A 181 6.74 -13.52 -13.02
CA TYR A 181 5.72 -13.86 -14.01
C TYR A 181 6.18 -13.56 -15.44
N ASP A 182 6.77 -12.39 -15.68
CA ASP A 182 7.30 -12.04 -17.00
C ASP A 182 8.37 -13.03 -17.48
N ARG A 183 9.30 -13.39 -16.59
CA ARG A 183 10.38 -14.33 -16.92
C ARG A 183 9.85 -15.73 -17.26
N VAL A 184 8.87 -16.21 -16.49
CA VAL A 184 8.30 -17.57 -16.60
C VAL A 184 7.34 -17.66 -17.77
N SER A 185 6.41 -16.71 -17.92
CA SER A 185 5.33 -16.79 -18.90
C SER A 185 5.66 -16.14 -20.24
N LEU A 186 6.53 -15.13 -20.28
CA LEU A 186 6.85 -14.36 -21.49
C LEU A 186 8.30 -14.57 -21.96
N GLY A 187 9.11 -15.33 -21.21
CA GLY A 187 10.52 -15.59 -21.51
C GLY A 187 11.46 -14.39 -21.31
N ARG A 188 10.93 -13.21 -21.02
CA ARG A 188 11.69 -11.95 -20.85
C ARG A 188 11.08 -11.09 -19.76
N ILE A 189 11.92 -10.44 -18.97
CA ILE A 189 11.46 -9.53 -17.91
C ILE A 189 11.20 -8.15 -18.51
N HIS A 190 10.03 -7.57 -18.26
CA HIS A 190 9.75 -6.21 -18.70
C HIS A 190 10.47 -5.20 -17.80
N PRO A 191 11.10 -4.13 -18.35
CA PRO A 191 11.85 -3.16 -17.55
C PRO A 191 11.06 -2.56 -16.38
N VAL A 192 9.79 -2.20 -16.61
CA VAL A 192 8.90 -1.67 -15.56
C VAL A 192 8.69 -2.68 -14.42
N SER A 193 8.56 -3.98 -14.71
CA SER A 193 8.36 -5.00 -13.67
C SER A 193 9.59 -5.15 -12.77
N LEU A 194 10.79 -5.06 -13.35
CA LEU A 194 12.04 -5.20 -12.60
C LEU A 194 12.39 -3.89 -11.90
N TRP A 195 12.61 -2.83 -12.68
CA TRP A 195 13.11 -1.57 -12.16
C TRP A 195 12.07 -0.84 -11.32
N GLY A 196 10.78 -0.97 -11.63
CA GLY A 196 9.72 -0.43 -10.76
C GLY A 196 9.76 -1.09 -9.38
N ALA A 197 9.83 -2.43 -9.32
CA ALA A 197 9.97 -3.16 -8.06
C ALA A 197 11.27 -2.81 -7.32
N THR A 198 12.40 -2.75 -8.03
CA THR A 198 13.71 -2.38 -7.46
C THR A 198 13.71 -0.97 -6.88
N VAL A 199 13.18 0.01 -7.60
CA VAL A 199 13.10 1.40 -7.12
C VAL A 199 12.21 1.49 -5.88
N ILE A 200 11.06 0.81 -5.86
CA ILE A 200 10.17 0.78 -4.69
C ILE A 200 10.88 0.14 -3.49
N LEU A 201 11.58 -0.98 -3.69
CA LEU A 201 12.32 -1.66 -2.63
C LEU A 201 13.44 -0.78 -2.08
N ILE A 202 14.24 -0.15 -2.94
CA ILE A 202 15.31 0.78 -2.53
C ILE A 202 14.71 1.97 -1.79
N TRP A 203 13.60 2.51 -2.28
CA TRP A 203 12.89 3.60 -1.63
C TRP A 203 12.41 3.21 -0.22
N ASP A 204 11.84 2.01 -0.07
CA ASP A 204 11.41 1.49 1.22
C ASP A 204 12.58 1.32 2.20
N LEU A 205 13.69 0.75 1.74
CA LEU A 205 14.91 0.62 2.54
C LEU A 205 15.48 1.98 2.92
N LEU A 206 15.55 2.93 1.99
CA LEU A 206 16.07 4.28 2.24
C LEU A 206 15.22 5.01 3.29
N ARG A 207 13.89 4.88 3.21
CA ARG A 207 12.97 5.43 4.19
C ARG A 207 13.23 4.89 5.59
N ASN A 208 13.43 3.58 5.74
CA ASN A 208 13.55 2.95 7.05
C ASN A 208 14.97 2.99 7.64
N VAL A 209 16.01 2.98 6.81
CA VAL A 209 17.41 2.93 7.27
C VAL A 209 18.03 4.31 7.41
N ALA A 210 17.65 5.28 6.57
CA ALA A 210 18.31 6.59 6.53
C ALA A 210 17.37 7.75 6.86
N ILE A 211 16.20 7.82 6.23
CA ILE A 211 15.31 8.99 6.37
C ILE A 211 14.60 8.96 7.72
N GLY A 212 13.85 7.91 8.01
CA GLY A 212 13.05 7.74 9.23
C GLY A 212 13.88 7.98 10.50
N PRO A 213 15.06 7.34 10.67
CA PRO A 213 15.92 7.57 11.83
C PRO A 213 16.58 8.95 11.91
N SER A 214 16.55 9.77 10.85
CA SER A 214 17.30 11.04 10.81
C SER A 214 16.66 12.13 11.67
N ALA A 215 17.47 13.03 12.24
CA ALA A 215 17.01 14.17 13.01
C ALA A 215 16.13 15.14 12.17
N ALA A 216 16.49 15.34 10.90
CA ALA A 216 15.72 16.18 9.98
C ALA A 216 14.30 15.64 9.77
N TRP A 217 14.17 14.32 9.62
CA TRP A 217 12.85 13.69 9.54
C TRP A 217 12.07 13.84 10.83
N HIS A 218 12.68 13.58 11.99
CA HIS A 218 11.97 13.73 13.28
C HIS A 218 11.49 15.16 13.51
N GLN A 219 12.29 16.17 13.19
CA GLN A 219 11.88 17.57 13.27
C GLN A 219 10.69 17.86 12.35
N PHE A 220 10.73 17.37 11.11
CA PHE A 220 9.63 17.53 10.17
C PHE A 220 8.36 16.80 10.63
N ALA A 221 8.49 15.55 11.07
CA ALA A 221 7.38 14.74 11.56
C ALA A 221 6.74 15.36 12.81
N GLN A 222 7.56 15.89 13.74
CA GLN A 222 7.08 16.63 14.92
C GLN A 222 6.30 17.87 14.53
N TRP A 223 6.82 18.67 13.59
CA TRP A 223 6.08 19.83 13.06
C TRP A 223 4.76 19.41 12.41
N LEU A 224 4.76 18.32 11.62
CA LEU A 224 3.56 17.83 10.94
C LEU A 224 2.48 17.35 11.91
N ILE A 225 2.87 16.77 13.06
CA ILE A 225 1.93 16.30 14.08
C ILE A 225 1.62 17.33 15.16
N SER A 226 2.29 18.48 15.19
CA SER A 226 2.02 19.57 16.14
C SER A 226 0.64 20.22 15.97
#